data_AF-A0A0Q0GDZ2-F1
#
_entry.id   AF-A0A0Q0GDZ2-F1
#
_cell.length_a   1.000
_cell.length_b   1.000
_cell.length_c   1.000
_cell.angle_alpha   90.00
_cell.angle_beta   90.00
_cell.angle_gamma   90.00
#
_symmetry.space_group_name_H-M   'P 1'
#
loop_
_entity.id
_entity.type
_entity.pdbx_description
1 polymer ?
#
loop_
_entity_poly.entity_id
_entity_poly.type
_entity_poly.pdbx_seq_one_letter_code
_entity_poly.pdbx_strand_id
1 'polypeptide(L)'
;MFSAGTPRTFIRSWCVACRPRPCVVIIGHFMSKKCVMQLVRGLHNLRPEHRGCVATIGNFDGVHRGHQAILARLRERAVELGVPSCVVIFEPQPREFFAPQTAPAR
;
A
#
# COMPACT_ATOMS: atom_id res chain seq x y z
N MET A 1 4.24 17.30 15.26
CA MET A 1 4.22 16.18 16.23
C MET A 1 3.17 15.19 15.74
N PHE A 2 3.57 14.17 14.96
CA PHE A 2 2.63 13.20 14.39
C PHE A 2 2.32 12.15 15.46
N SER A 3 1.14 12.26 16.06
CA SER A 3 0.61 11.25 16.97
C SER A 3 0.25 10.00 16.17
N ALA A 4 0.79 8.86 16.57
CA ALA A 4 0.53 7.55 16.00
C ALA A 4 -0.91 7.10 16.31
N GLY A 5 -1.88 7.66 15.60
CA GLY A 5 -3.21 7.09 15.50
C GLY A 5 -3.12 5.69 14.90
N THR A 6 -3.90 4.75 15.44
CA THR A 6 -3.92 3.36 14.95
C THR A 6 -4.11 3.34 13.42
N PRO A 7 -3.43 2.42 12.69
CA PRO A 7 -3.39 2.41 11.22
C PRO A 7 -4.80 2.38 10.59
N ARG A 8 -5.78 1.85 11.33
CA ARG A 8 -7.18 1.76 10.93
C ARG A 8 -7.89 3.13 10.84
N THR A 9 -7.48 4.12 11.62
CA THR A 9 -8.07 5.47 11.65
C THR A 9 -7.50 6.35 10.55
N PHE A 10 -6.20 6.19 10.25
CA PHE A 10 -5.53 6.93 9.17
C PHE A 10 -6.03 6.50 7.78
N ILE A 11 -6.15 5.18 7.56
CA ILE A 11 -6.70 4.63 6.30
C ILE A 11 -8.16 5.08 6.09
N ARG A 12 -8.98 5.11 7.15
CA ARG A 12 -10.37 5.57 7.05
C ARG A 12 -10.50 7.05 6.72
N SER A 13 -9.72 7.93 7.38
CA SER A 13 -9.82 9.38 7.17
C SER A 13 -9.42 9.79 5.75
N TRP A 14 -8.35 9.22 5.21
CA TRP A 14 -7.87 9.54 3.86
C TRP A 14 -8.73 8.90 2.75
N CYS A 15 -9.25 7.69 2.99
CA CYS A 15 -10.16 6.99 2.07
C CYS A 15 -11.56 7.65 1.99
N VAL A 16 -11.93 8.53 2.94
CA VAL A 16 -13.18 9.31 2.85
C VAL A 16 -13.01 10.54 1.95
N ALA A 17 -11.82 11.12 1.86
CA ALA A 17 -11.54 12.30 1.03
C ALA A 17 -11.44 11.96 -0.48
N CYS A 18 -10.92 10.78 -0.81
CA CYS A 18 -10.91 10.24 -2.18
C CYS A 18 -11.96 9.12 -2.27
N ARG A 19 -13.10 9.36 -2.94
CA ARG A 19 -14.05 8.29 -3.30
C ARG A 19 -13.71 7.60 -4.65
N PRO A 20 -12.58 6.89 -4.78
CA PRO A 20 -12.52 5.70 -5.62
C PRO A 20 -12.24 4.48 -4.73
N ARG A 21 -13.11 3.47 -4.83
CA ARG A 21 -12.77 2.09 -4.42
C ARG A 21 -12.60 1.34 -5.74
N PRO A 22 -11.58 0.49 -5.97
CA PRO A 22 -10.79 -0.34 -5.04
C PRO A 22 -9.34 0.08 -4.68
N CYS A 23 -8.98 0.04 -3.39
CA CYS A 23 -7.56 -0.04 -2.98
C CYS A 23 -7.01 -1.44 -3.24
N VAL A 24 -5.84 -1.55 -3.84
CA VAL A 24 -5.09 -2.81 -3.95
C VAL A 24 -3.93 -2.76 -2.96
N VAL A 25 -3.76 -3.84 -2.20
CA VAL A 25 -2.78 -3.96 -1.14
C VAL A 25 -1.86 -5.13 -1.49
N ILE A 26 -0.58 -4.84 -1.70
CA ILE A 26 0.46 -5.84 -1.95
C ILE A 26 1.21 -6.08 -0.65
N ILE A 27 1.18 -7.31 -0.14
CA ILE A 27 1.83 -7.69 1.12
C ILE A 27 3.03 -8.58 0.80
N GLY A 28 4.21 -8.15 1.24
CA GLY A 28 5.42 -8.95 1.26
C GLY A 28 5.57 -9.62 2.62
N HIS A 29 5.46 -10.95 2.66
CA HIS A 29 5.71 -11.69 3.89
C HIS A 29 7.22 -11.99 4.01
N PHE A 30 7.85 -11.45 5.05
CA PHE A 30 9.26 -11.71 5.38
C PHE A 30 9.41 -12.33 6.78
N MET A 31 8.46 -13.17 7.19
CA MET A 31 8.57 -13.94 8.42
C MET A 31 8.42 -15.42 8.08
N SER A 32 9.51 -16.15 8.26
CA SER A 32 9.62 -17.61 8.14
C SER A 32 9.57 -18.18 6.70
N LYS A 33 10.78 -18.39 6.13
CA LYS A 33 11.15 -19.35 5.06
C LYS A 33 10.38 -19.33 3.71
N LYS A 34 9.39 -18.45 3.50
CA LYS A 34 8.71 -18.31 2.20
C LYS A 34 8.48 -16.83 1.87
N CYS A 35 9.24 -16.31 0.91
CA CYS A 35 9.06 -14.97 0.37
C CYS A 35 7.91 -15.04 -0.65
N VAL A 36 6.67 -14.88 -0.18
CA VAL A 36 5.50 -14.85 -1.07
C VAL A 36 4.93 -13.44 -1.07
N MET A 37 4.87 -12.84 -2.25
CA MET A 37 4.11 -11.63 -2.49
C MET A 37 2.63 -12.00 -2.62
N GLN A 38 1.76 -11.34 -1.85
CA GLN A 38 0.32 -11.52 -1.91
C GLN A 38 -0.38 -10.25 -2.40
N LEU A 39 -1.29 -10.39 -3.36
CA LEU A 39 -2.13 -9.32 -3.86
C LEU A 39 -3.52 -9.39 -3.21
N VAL A 40 -3.88 -8.38 -2.43
CA VAL A 40 -5.17 -8.26 -1.77
C VAL A 40 -5.95 -7.12 -2.42
N ARG A 41 -7.06 -7.44 -3.09
CA ARG A 41 -7.93 -6.44 -3.72
C ARG A 41 -9.05 -6.04 -2.76
N GLY A 42 -9.12 -4.75 -2.43
CA GLY A 42 -10.12 -4.20 -1.53
C GLY A 42 -9.82 -4.46 -0.05
N LEU A 43 -10.18 -3.49 0.80
CA LEU A 43 -9.96 -3.57 2.25
C LEU A 43 -10.71 -4.72 2.93
N HIS A 44 -11.82 -5.17 2.34
CA HIS A 44 -12.63 -6.28 2.88
C HIS A 44 -11.92 -7.63 2.82
N ASN A 45 -10.91 -7.78 1.95
CA ASN A 45 -10.12 -9.01 1.82
C ASN A 45 -8.90 -9.04 2.76
N LEU A 46 -8.78 -8.05 3.67
CA LEU A 46 -7.74 -8.06 4.69
C LEU A 46 -8.09 -9.05 5.80
N ARG A 47 -7.28 -10.11 5.91
CA ARG A 47 -7.38 -11.12 6.96
C ARG A 47 -6.65 -10.69 8.24
N PRO A 48 -6.94 -11.31 9.40
CA PRO A 48 -6.20 -11.07 10.64
C PRO A 48 -4.68 -11.24 10.49
N GLU A 49 -4.23 -12.20 9.66
CA GLU A 49 -2.81 -12.48 9.35
C GLU A 49 -2.10 -11.32 8.62
N HIS A 50 -2.85 -10.38 8.04
CA HIS A 50 -2.30 -9.20 7.38
C HIS A 50 -2.11 -8.02 8.35
N ARG A 51 -2.46 -8.19 9.64
CA ARG A 51 -2.33 -7.13 10.66
C ARG A 51 -0.91 -7.10 11.21
N GLY A 52 -0.42 -5.89 11.48
CA GLY A 52 0.95 -5.68 11.96
C GLY A 52 1.94 -5.73 10.81
N CYS A 53 1.98 -4.67 10.02
CA CYS A 53 2.93 -4.52 8.92
C CYS A 53 3.47 -3.09 8.88
N VAL A 54 4.64 -2.92 8.27
CA VAL A 54 5.08 -1.58 7.83
C VAL A 54 4.45 -1.33 6.47
N ALA A 55 3.74 -0.21 6.33
CA ALA A 55 3.01 0.11 5.12
C ALA A 55 3.48 1.42 4.47
N THR A 56 3.46 1.45 3.13
CA THR A 56 3.54 2.67 2.33
C THR A 56 2.33 2.78 1.42
N ILE A 57 1.95 4.00 1.06
CA ILE A 57 0.77 4.29 0.22
C ILE A 57 1.23 5.22 -0.92
N GLY A 58 0.88 4.90 -2.16
CA GLY A 58 1.26 5.72 -3.31
C GLY A 58 0.72 5.19 -4.62
N ASN A 59 0.87 5.98 -5.70
CA ASN A 59 0.44 5.55 -7.03
C ASN A 59 1.38 4.50 -7.64
N PHE A 60 2.67 4.52 -7.27
CA PHE A 60 3.72 3.57 -7.71
C PHE A 60 3.79 3.29 -9.23
N ASP A 61 3.22 4.16 -10.04
CA ASP A 61 3.23 4.07 -11.50
C ASP A 61 4.67 4.26 -12.03
N GLY A 62 5.17 3.28 -12.79
CA GLY A 62 6.51 3.28 -13.40
C GLY A 62 7.72 3.03 -12.46
N VAL A 63 7.52 2.77 -11.16
CA VAL A 63 8.56 2.38 -10.15
C VAL A 63 9.98 2.95 -10.41
N HIS A 64 10.06 4.27 -10.58
CA HIS A 64 11.31 4.98 -10.80
C HIS A 64 12.19 5.03 -9.53
N ARG A 65 13.39 5.61 -9.61
CA ARG A 65 14.39 5.64 -8.52
C ARG A 65 13.84 6.16 -7.17
N GLY A 66 12.89 7.10 -7.21
CA GLY A 66 12.22 7.62 -6.00
C GLY A 66 11.35 6.57 -5.31
N HIS A 67 10.52 5.85 -6.08
CA HIS A 67 9.73 4.73 -5.56
C HIS A 67 10.63 3.59 -5.07
N GLN A 68 11.74 3.30 -5.76
CA GLN A 68 12.71 2.28 -5.32
C GLN A 68 13.29 2.62 -3.94
N ALA A 69 13.64 3.89 -3.69
CA ALA A 69 14.12 4.33 -2.38
C ALA A 69 13.05 4.17 -1.27
N ILE A 70 11.78 4.47 -1.58
CA ILE A 70 10.67 4.27 -0.64
C ILE A 70 10.48 2.79 -0.32
N LEU A 71 10.51 1.92 -1.34
CA LEU A 71 10.36 0.48 -1.18
C LEU A 71 11.55 -0.14 -0.43
N ALA A 72 12.77 0.35 -0.66
CA ALA A 72 13.96 -0.06 0.08
C ALA A 72 13.81 0.26 1.58
N ARG A 73 13.44 1.50 1.91
CA ARG A 73 13.25 1.92 3.31
C ARG A 73 12.07 1.21 3.99
N LEU A 74 11.01 0.92 3.24
CA LEU A 74 9.89 0.10 3.70
C LEU A 74 10.37 -1.29 4.12
N ARG A 75 11.19 -1.93 3.27
CA ARG A 75 11.73 -3.26 3.53
C ARG A 75 12.69 -3.25 4.71
N GLU A 76 13.61 -2.30 4.78
CA GLU A 76 14.55 -2.14 5.91
C GLU A 76 13.78 -2.06 7.23
N ARG A 77 12.77 -1.19 7.28
CA ARG A 77 11.97 -1.01 8.50
C ARG A 77 11.14 -2.24 8.87
N ALA A 78 10.62 -2.96 7.88
CA ALA A 78 9.90 -4.21 8.08
C ALA A 78 10.81 -5.31 8.66
N VAL A 79 12.06 -5.38 8.20
CA VAL A 79 13.08 -6.29 8.73
C VAL A 79 13.46 -5.92 10.16
N GLU A 80 13.74 -4.65 10.44
CA GLU A 80 14.08 -4.17 11.79
C GLU A 80 13.01 -4.49 12.83
N LEU A 81 11.73 -4.37 12.43
CA LEU A 81 10.59 -4.61 13.29
C LEU A 81 10.14 -6.08 13.29
N GLY A 82 10.71 -6.93 12.43
CA GLY A 82 10.32 -8.32 12.30
C GLY A 82 8.85 -8.50 11.92
N VAL A 83 8.32 -7.67 11.02
CA VAL A 83 6.93 -7.69 10.56
C VAL A 83 6.87 -7.67 9.03
N PRO A 84 5.76 -8.09 8.39
CA PRO A 84 5.59 -7.98 6.94
C PRO A 84 5.64 -6.52 6.43
N SER A 85 6.00 -6.34 5.16
CA SER A 85 5.88 -5.07 4.45
C SER A 85 4.62 -5.03 3.60
N CYS A 86 4.05 -3.84 3.42
CA CYS A 86 2.79 -3.62 2.73
C CYS A 86 2.87 -2.39 1.83
N VAL A 87 2.42 -2.52 0.58
CA VAL A 87 2.28 -1.42 -0.37
C VAL A 87 0.81 -1.27 -0.70
N VAL A 88 0.25 -0.09 -0.48
CA VAL A 88 -1.13 0.23 -0.84
C VAL A 88 -1.13 1.11 -2.07
N ILE A 89 -1.81 0.65 -3.11
CA ILE A 89 -2.04 1.39 -4.36
C ILE A 89 -3.55 1.59 -4.57
N PHE A 90 -3.89 2.52 -5.46
CA PHE A 90 -5.27 2.81 -5.84
C PHE A 90 -5.53 2.29 -7.24
N GLU A 91 -6.64 1.57 -7.41
CA GLU A 91 -7.18 1.18 -8.72
C GLU A 91 -8.63 1.68 -8.81
N PRO A 92 -9.08 2.28 -9.93
CA PRO A 92 -8.24 2.87 -10.97
C PRO A 92 -7.30 3.93 -10.37
N GLN A 93 -6.17 4.20 -11.03
CA GLN A 93 -5.24 5.22 -10.55
C GLN A 93 -5.94 6.58 -10.47
N PRO A 94 -5.55 7.50 -9.57
CA PRO A 94 -6.23 8.78 -9.42
C PRO A 94 -6.38 9.56 -10.73
N ARG A 95 -5.37 9.52 -11.63
CA ARG A 95 -5.46 10.14 -12.95
C ARG A 95 -6.49 9.47 -13.86
N GLU A 96 -6.56 8.15 -13.86
CA GLU A 96 -7.58 7.38 -14.58
C GLU A 96 -9.00 7.69 -14.05
N PHE A 97 -9.13 7.87 -12.73
CA PHE A 97 -10.40 8.18 -12.10
C PHE A 97 -10.90 9.60 -12.39
N PHE A 98 -10.03 10.61 -12.28
CA PHE A 98 -10.42 12.01 -12.43
C PHE A 98 -10.39 12.50 -13.89
N ALA A 99 -9.56 11.91 -14.75
CA ALA A 99 -9.37 12.37 -16.13
C ALA A 99 -9.22 11.19 -17.12
N PRO A 100 -10.24 10.31 -17.23
CA PRO A 100 -10.16 9.08 -18.04
C PRO A 100 -9.85 9.35 -19.51
N GLN A 101 -10.26 10.49 -20.06
CA GLN A 101 -10.03 10.86 -21.47
C GLN A 101 -8.56 11.21 -21.80
N THR A 102 -7.75 11.48 -20.79
CA THR A 102 -6.33 11.88 -20.92
C THR A 102 -5.40 10.99 -20.12
N ALA A 103 -5.92 9.88 -19.58
CA ALA A 103 -5.12 8.93 -18.85
C ALA A 103 -4.13 8.25 -19.80
N PRO A 104 -2.84 8.12 -19.44
CA PRO A 104 -1.89 7.38 -20.25
C PRO A 104 -2.34 5.92 -20.40
N ALA A 105 -2.03 5.30 -21.55
CA ALA A 105 -2.26 3.87 -21.75
C ALA A 105 -1.41 3.06 -20.76
N ARG A 106 -2.02 2.02 -20.17
CA ARG A 106 -1.43 1.14 -19.16
C ARG A 106 -0.45 0.13 -19.76
#